data_AF-A0A1Z5KCI6-F1
#
_entry.id   AF-A0A1Z5KCI6-F1
#
_cell.length_a   1.000
_cell.length_b   1.000
_cell.length_c   1.000
_cell.angle_alpha   90.00
_cell.angle_beta   90.00
_cell.angle_gamma   90.00
#
_symmetry.space_group_name_H-M   'P 1'
#
loop_
_entity.id
_entity.type
_entity.pdbx_description
1 polymer ?
#
loop_
_entity_poly.entity_id
_entity_poly.type
_entity_poly.pdbx_seq_one_letter_code
_entity_poly.pdbx_strand_id
1 'polypeptide(L)'
;MPDENEVSLPRHQALLSQIDELSLWHAVTQLAHRHQEPLAEDKTIEDNDSSIVETMEALELLLIQSTAPRSFVQRLAEQEYFPWLVYYQSLYQQQLHTLLQEYPQQCPKVSSELIQVCRMLQRLQASETRLLKHFGIHDRKTCRVVRAFMRPWVERLQFHFVTHDPDRPTTFKTERLTKWLFQYVQTHIFESGVWEFVQLVLGQDSVQFLEELVQLLQYVLTERNVFRDAPEPILMKHVEQLFLFDAKMQDLGGPVRRLVDVFVVGDDELWDWWLQNEQQVALWETFEEESMTHCAELVCARFRSMQRKASLVSLRSMYVTTVVAPFGTKLLDVWQDKAMKLRPTDYIQWSEWMQGTHLIVDFLQQHESEDEVTNDLWQFAVSLQGLETAIVEDLFAKTLVERILLNGAKLASYLMRCSFLVASNDKFTEDDAVEIMEVRQVLTRFYQETIVPENAGPLPEYASQRMRESVLSLLAEQFLQVALNADGMTLELAESGSRVFATQVQSVFGIFATMTELPLTVQRLLDVTRWMSMEYSELSGVGNALCGLAGIPAPLTMDPFVQDDRLAEEAMAMLQAKGFISMELADAISILNRRVDLLGA
;
A
#
# COMPACT_ATOMS: atom_id res chain seq x y z
N MET A 1 74.60 10.90 28.75
CA MET A 1 74.69 9.53 28.19
C MET A 1 73.43 9.31 27.37
N PRO A 2 73.52 9.26 26.04
CA PRO A 2 72.38 8.92 25.19
C PRO A 2 72.18 7.40 25.19
N ASP A 3 70.92 6.99 25.19
CA ASP A 3 70.47 5.59 25.17
C ASP A 3 71.08 4.80 23.99
N GLU A 4 71.78 3.70 24.28
CA GLU A 4 72.35 2.78 23.29
C GLU A 4 71.30 1.88 22.59
N ASN A 5 70.00 2.16 22.76
CA ASN A 5 68.92 1.32 22.22
C ASN A 5 68.20 1.89 20.98
N GLU A 6 68.63 3.03 20.42
CA GLU A 6 67.95 3.65 19.26
C GLU A 6 68.62 3.41 17.90
N VAL A 7 69.55 2.47 17.80
CA VAL A 7 70.23 2.14 16.53
C VAL A 7 69.87 0.73 16.08
N SER A 8 68.90 0.63 15.15
CA SER A 8 68.80 -0.38 14.06
C SER A 8 67.40 -0.90 13.69
N LEU A 9 66.31 -0.36 14.24
CA LEU A 9 64.94 -0.77 13.88
C LEU A 9 64.62 -0.76 12.37
N PRO A 10 65.04 0.25 11.57
CA PRO A 10 64.69 0.29 10.14
C PRO A 10 65.33 -0.83 9.30
N ARG A 11 66.54 -1.26 9.66
CA ARG A 11 67.25 -2.33 8.94
C ARG A 11 66.69 -3.70 9.27
N HIS A 12 66.32 -3.93 10.53
CA HIS A 12 65.70 -5.19 10.93
C HIS A 12 64.30 -5.34 10.31
N GLN A 13 63.52 -4.27 10.29
CA GLN A 13 62.19 -4.26 9.67
C GLN A 13 62.25 -4.45 8.14
N ALA A 14 63.25 -3.85 7.47
CA ALA A 14 63.49 -4.07 6.04
C ALA A 14 63.98 -5.50 5.71
N LEU A 15 64.76 -6.13 6.59
CA LEU A 15 65.17 -7.53 6.43
C LEU A 15 64.00 -8.49 6.64
N LEU A 16 63.15 -8.22 7.64
CA LEU A 16 61.93 -9.01 7.86
C LEU A 16 60.97 -8.89 6.67
N SER A 17 60.78 -7.69 6.10
CA SER A 17 59.94 -7.55 4.90
C SER A 17 60.52 -8.29 3.69
N GLN A 18 61.84 -8.33 3.52
CA GLN A 18 62.49 -9.09 2.45
C GLN A 18 62.35 -10.61 2.63
N ILE A 19 62.42 -11.10 3.88
CA ILE A 19 62.19 -12.51 4.19
C ILE A 19 60.73 -12.89 3.90
N ASP A 20 59.78 -12.02 4.26
CA ASP A 20 58.36 -12.21 3.96
C ASP A 20 58.11 -12.22 2.45
N GLU A 21 58.70 -11.30 1.68
CA GLU A 21 58.62 -11.26 0.21
C GLU A 21 59.19 -12.53 -0.45
N LEU A 22 60.38 -12.99 -0.02
CA LEU A 22 61.01 -14.20 -0.55
C LEU A 22 60.24 -15.47 -0.18
N SER A 23 59.68 -15.54 1.03
CA SER A 23 58.87 -16.68 1.48
C SER A 23 57.56 -16.76 0.70
N LEU A 24 56.90 -15.61 0.46
CA LEU A 24 55.70 -15.53 -0.37
C LEU A 24 56.01 -15.92 -1.81
N TRP A 25 57.08 -15.37 -2.39
CA TRP A 25 57.52 -15.72 -3.75
C TRP A 25 57.75 -17.22 -3.87
N HIS A 26 58.52 -17.81 -2.95
CA HIS A 26 58.78 -19.25 -2.96
C HIS A 26 57.51 -20.08 -2.84
N ALA A 27 56.58 -19.71 -1.95
CA ALA A 27 55.32 -20.41 -1.77
C ALA A 27 54.43 -20.33 -3.02
N VAL A 28 54.28 -19.14 -3.61
CA VAL A 28 53.50 -18.91 -4.84
C VAL A 28 54.11 -19.66 -6.01
N THR A 29 55.42 -19.53 -6.24
CA THR A 29 56.11 -20.21 -7.33
C THR A 29 56.05 -21.73 -7.16
N GLN A 30 56.29 -22.27 -5.97
CA GLN A 30 56.16 -23.71 -5.73
C GLN A 30 54.76 -24.22 -6.04
N LEU A 31 53.73 -23.49 -5.61
CA LEU A 31 52.35 -23.92 -5.76
C LEU A 31 51.86 -23.75 -7.22
N ALA A 32 52.30 -22.71 -7.93
CA ALA A 32 52.09 -22.55 -9.37
C ALA A 32 52.80 -23.64 -10.19
N HIS A 33 54.00 -24.07 -9.78
CA HIS A 33 54.80 -25.07 -10.50
C HIS A 33 54.37 -26.52 -10.24
N ARG A 34 53.42 -26.78 -9.34
CA ARG A 34 52.91 -28.14 -9.08
C ARG A 34 52.15 -28.74 -10.29
N HIS A 35 51.72 -27.92 -11.24
CA HIS A 35 50.93 -28.35 -12.41
C HIS A 35 51.63 -28.06 -13.75
N GLN A 36 52.97 -28.14 -13.76
CA GLN A 36 53.85 -27.59 -14.80
C GLN A 36 53.72 -28.17 -16.23
N GLU A 37 52.97 -29.25 -16.46
CA GLU A 37 52.76 -29.76 -17.82
C GLU A 37 51.33 -29.44 -18.27
N PRO A 38 51.14 -28.65 -19.35
CA PRO A 38 49.86 -28.64 -20.05
C PRO A 38 49.60 -30.08 -20.48
N LEU A 39 48.53 -30.67 -19.93
CA LEU A 39 48.08 -32.01 -20.29
C LEU A 39 48.06 -32.09 -21.81
N ALA A 40 48.84 -33.01 -22.39
CA ALA A 40 48.80 -33.31 -23.82
C ALA A 40 47.33 -33.53 -24.21
N GLU A 41 46.94 -32.99 -25.37
CA GLU A 41 45.55 -32.74 -25.86
C GLU A 41 44.55 -33.92 -25.77
N ASP A 42 44.97 -35.11 -25.34
CA ASP A 42 44.24 -36.38 -25.44
C ASP A 42 43.92 -37.08 -24.11
N LYS A 43 44.29 -36.54 -22.94
CA LYS A 43 43.88 -37.15 -21.65
C LYS A 43 42.55 -36.58 -21.17
N THR A 44 41.55 -37.45 -21.09
CA THR A 44 40.21 -37.15 -20.54
C THR A 44 40.32 -36.47 -19.18
N ILE A 45 39.62 -35.35 -19.10
CA ILE A 45 39.86 -34.19 -18.22
C ILE A 45 39.21 -34.35 -16.83
N GLU A 46 38.48 -35.45 -16.59
CA GLU A 46 37.50 -35.57 -15.51
C GLU A 46 38.07 -35.55 -14.07
N ASP A 47 39.30 -36.04 -13.83
CA ASP A 47 39.83 -36.20 -12.46
C ASP A 47 40.80 -35.08 -11.99
N ASN A 48 41.38 -34.29 -12.89
CA ASN A 48 42.41 -33.30 -12.53
C ASN A 48 41.92 -31.85 -12.40
N ASP A 49 40.71 -31.53 -12.90
CA ASP A 49 40.23 -30.14 -13.01
C ASP A 49 39.88 -29.48 -11.67
N SER A 50 39.30 -30.22 -10.71
CA SER A 50 39.00 -29.65 -9.39
C SER A 50 40.29 -29.23 -8.67
N SER A 51 41.34 -30.04 -8.81
CA SER A 51 42.66 -29.80 -8.21
C SER A 51 43.31 -28.50 -8.72
N ILE A 52 43.14 -28.19 -10.01
CA ILE A 52 43.70 -26.97 -10.62
C ILE A 52 42.99 -25.72 -10.09
N VAL A 53 41.66 -25.72 -10.06
CA VAL A 53 40.90 -24.55 -9.56
C VAL A 53 41.13 -24.35 -8.06
N GLU A 54 41.21 -25.45 -7.28
CA GLU A 54 41.60 -25.38 -5.86
C GLU A 54 43.01 -24.81 -5.68
N THR A 55 43.94 -25.14 -6.58
CA THR A 55 45.30 -24.59 -6.56
C THR A 55 45.29 -23.09 -6.86
N MET A 56 44.48 -22.64 -7.83
CA MET A 56 44.31 -21.22 -8.13
C MET A 56 43.69 -20.45 -6.96
N GLU A 57 42.66 -21.01 -6.32
CA GLU A 57 42.06 -20.39 -5.12
C GLU A 57 43.05 -20.36 -3.94
N ALA A 58 43.89 -21.38 -3.78
CA ALA A 58 44.95 -21.37 -2.78
C ALA A 58 46.01 -20.30 -3.06
N LEU A 59 46.42 -20.11 -4.32
CA LEU A 59 47.32 -19.02 -4.73
C LEU A 59 46.70 -17.66 -4.43
N GLU A 60 45.44 -17.47 -4.80
CA GLU A 60 44.69 -16.24 -4.54
C GLU A 60 44.66 -15.94 -3.03
N LEU A 61 44.31 -16.93 -2.20
CA LEU A 61 44.25 -16.77 -0.75
C LEU A 61 45.62 -16.42 -0.15
N LEU A 62 46.70 -17.06 -0.62
CA LEU A 62 48.07 -16.73 -0.22
C LEU A 62 48.45 -15.29 -0.59
N LEU A 63 48.07 -14.83 -1.78
CA LEU A 63 48.33 -13.46 -2.22
C LEU A 63 47.55 -12.44 -1.37
N ILE A 64 46.26 -12.71 -1.10
CA ILE A 64 45.38 -11.81 -0.33
C ILE A 64 45.78 -11.73 1.15
N GLN A 65 46.21 -12.84 1.76
CA GLN A 65 46.56 -12.91 3.17
C GLN A 65 48.01 -12.48 3.47
N SER A 66 48.79 -12.19 2.45
CA SER A 66 50.20 -11.81 2.62
C SER A 66 50.35 -10.49 3.39
N THR A 67 51.36 -10.45 4.27
CA THR A 67 51.84 -9.22 4.93
C THR A 67 52.80 -8.42 4.07
N ALA A 68 53.20 -8.93 2.89
CA ALA A 68 54.14 -8.28 2.00
C ALA A 68 53.55 -6.96 1.41
N PRO A 69 54.40 -6.03 0.95
CA PRO A 69 53.93 -4.79 0.34
C PRO A 69 53.01 -5.05 -0.85
N ARG A 70 51.89 -4.31 -0.93
CA ARG A 70 50.86 -4.49 -1.98
C ARG A 70 51.42 -4.41 -3.40
N SER A 71 52.42 -3.56 -3.64
CA SER A 71 53.10 -3.44 -4.95
C SER A 71 53.99 -4.64 -5.29
N PHE A 72 54.49 -5.37 -4.28
CA PHE A 72 55.16 -6.65 -4.48
C PHE A 72 54.14 -7.74 -4.80
N VAL A 73 53.08 -7.87 -3.98
CA VAL A 73 52.01 -8.86 -4.20
C VAL A 73 51.36 -8.69 -5.58
N GLN A 74 51.12 -7.45 -6.02
CA GLN A 74 50.58 -7.18 -7.35
C GLN A 74 51.52 -7.65 -8.46
N ARG A 75 52.81 -7.31 -8.39
CA ARG A 75 53.80 -7.78 -9.38
C ARG A 75 53.92 -9.30 -9.40
N LEU A 76 53.86 -9.92 -8.22
CA LEU A 76 53.89 -11.37 -8.09
C LEU A 76 52.65 -12.01 -8.73
N ALA A 77 51.46 -11.43 -8.52
CA ALA A 77 50.24 -11.87 -9.18
C ALA A 77 50.30 -11.71 -10.70
N GLU A 78 50.85 -10.60 -11.20
CA GLU A 78 51.08 -10.35 -12.63
C GLU A 78 52.03 -11.35 -13.28
N GLN A 79 53.05 -11.80 -12.54
CA GLN A 79 54.04 -12.76 -13.06
C GLN A 79 53.58 -14.21 -12.93
N GLU A 80 53.00 -14.59 -11.79
CA GLU A 80 52.82 -16.00 -11.42
C GLU A 80 51.36 -16.44 -11.33
N TYR A 81 50.38 -15.53 -11.28
CA TYR A 81 48.96 -15.90 -11.11
C TYR A 81 48.14 -15.60 -12.38
N PHE A 82 48.19 -14.37 -12.89
CA PHE A 82 47.35 -13.95 -14.02
C PHE A 82 47.62 -14.75 -15.31
N PRO A 83 48.86 -15.14 -15.67
CA PRO A 83 49.08 -15.98 -16.86
C PRO A 83 48.34 -17.32 -16.79
N TRP A 84 48.37 -17.99 -15.64
CA TRP A 84 47.66 -19.25 -15.41
C TRP A 84 46.16 -19.06 -15.39
N LEU A 85 45.67 -18.01 -14.72
CA LEU A 85 44.25 -17.67 -14.73
C LEU A 85 43.73 -17.48 -16.16
N VAL A 86 44.44 -16.69 -16.97
CA VAL A 86 44.07 -16.43 -18.37
C VAL A 86 44.09 -17.73 -19.18
N TYR A 87 45.11 -18.57 -18.99
CA TYR A 87 45.21 -19.87 -19.66
C TYR A 87 44.00 -20.78 -19.34
N TYR A 88 43.72 -21.03 -18.06
CA TYR A 88 42.63 -21.92 -17.65
C TYR A 88 41.25 -21.34 -17.97
N GLN A 89 41.05 -20.02 -17.81
CA GLN A 89 39.84 -19.37 -18.28
C GLN A 89 39.64 -19.58 -19.79
N SER A 90 40.70 -19.47 -20.60
CA SER A 90 40.61 -19.69 -22.05
C SER A 90 40.27 -21.15 -22.38
N LEU A 91 40.91 -22.10 -21.69
CA LEU A 91 40.68 -23.53 -21.86
C LEU A 91 39.22 -23.89 -21.56
N TYR A 92 38.73 -23.54 -20.37
CA TYR A 92 37.34 -23.84 -19.99
C TYR A 92 36.33 -23.06 -20.84
N GLN A 93 36.66 -21.86 -21.32
CA GLN A 93 35.80 -21.10 -22.23
C GLN A 93 35.70 -21.77 -23.60
N GLN A 94 36.77 -22.39 -24.11
CA GLN A 94 36.74 -23.20 -25.34
C GLN A 94 35.88 -24.45 -25.14
N GLN A 95 36.06 -25.18 -24.04
CA GLN A 95 35.23 -26.34 -23.72
C GLN A 95 33.75 -25.96 -23.60
N LEU A 96 33.45 -24.85 -22.92
CA LEU A 96 32.10 -24.33 -22.80
C LEU A 96 31.48 -24.02 -24.17
N HIS A 97 32.25 -23.43 -25.10
CA HIS A 97 31.77 -23.18 -26.46
C HIS A 97 31.46 -24.49 -27.20
N THR A 98 32.29 -25.52 -27.05
CA THR A 98 32.05 -26.85 -27.65
C THR A 98 30.79 -27.49 -27.08
N LEU A 99 30.61 -27.45 -25.76
CA LEU A 99 29.42 -28.01 -25.09
C LEU A 99 28.13 -27.25 -25.43
N LEU A 100 28.24 -25.96 -25.77
CA LEU A 100 27.11 -25.10 -26.17
C LEU A 100 26.91 -25.04 -27.69
N GLN A 101 27.57 -25.86 -28.51
CA GLN A 101 27.53 -25.75 -29.96
C GLN A 101 26.11 -25.89 -30.55
N GLU A 102 25.27 -26.75 -29.95
CA GLU A 102 23.87 -26.95 -30.38
C GLU A 102 22.88 -26.03 -29.64
N TYR A 103 23.36 -25.25 -28.68
CA TYR A 103 22.55 -24.30 -27.93
C TYR A 103 22.32 -23.02 -28.76
N PRO A 104 21.11 -22.42 -28.75
CA PRO A 104 19.87 -22.85 -28.08
C PRO A 104 18.90 -23.59 -29.02
N GLN A 105 19.37 -24.19 -30.12
CA GLN A 105 18.53 -24.96 -31.06
C GLN A 105 18.00 -26.24 -30.40
N GLN A 106 18.85 -26.90 -29.63
CA GLN A 106 18.48 -27.96 -28.70
C GLN A 106 18.93 -27.50 -27.32
N CYS A 107 18.00 -27.38 -26.37
CA CYS A 107 18.41 -27.12 -24.99
C CYS A 107 19.25 -28.33 -24.56
N PRO A 108 20.55 -28.15 -24.31
CA PRO A 108 21.43 -29.28 -24.05
C PRO A 108 20.88 -30.01 -22.83
N LYS A 109 20.88 -31.35 -22.89
CA LYS A 109 20.65 -32.13 -21.68
C LYS A 109 21.74 -31.73 -20.71
N VAL A 110 21.34 -31.38 -19.50
CA VAL A 110 22.25 -31.02 -18.43
C VAL A 110 23.24 -32.17 -18.24
N SER A 111 24.45 -32.01 -18.74
CA SER A 111 25.55 -32.93 -18.46
C SER A 111 26.26 -32.47 -17.20
N SER A 112 26.76 -33.43 -16.42
CA SER A 112 27.64 -33.15 -15.27
C SER A 112 28.86 -32.32 -15.70
N GLU A 113 29.38 -32.60 -16.90
CA GLU A 113 30.50 -31.91 -17.51
C GLU A 113 30.21 -30.41 -17.74
N LEU A 114 29.05 -30.06 -18.31
CA LEU A 114 28.67 -28.67 -18.55
C LEU A 114 28.51 -27.88 -17.25
N ILE A 115 27.87 -28.49 -16.24
CA ILE A 115 27.78 -27.89 -14.91
C ILE A 115 29.19 -27.69 -14.32
N GLN A 116 30.07 -28.69 -14.44
CA GLN A 116 31.42 -28.63 -13.91
C GLN A 116 32.24 -27.52 -14.56
N VAL A 117 32.24 -27.43 -15.90
CA VAL A 117 32.95 -26.37 -16.64
C VAL A 117 32.43 -24.98 -16.25
N CYS A 118 31.11 -24.81 -16.14
CA CYS A 118 30.52 -23.54 -15.70
C CYS A 118 30.95 -23.17 -14.28
N ARG A 119 30.92 -24.13 -13.35
CA ARG A 119 31.38 -23.92 -11.96
C ARG A 119 32.86 -23.59 -11.89
N MET A 120 33.71 -24.25 -12.68
CA MET A 120 35.15 -23.95 -12.72
C MET A 120 35.39 -22.52 -13.22
N LEU A 121 34.71 -22.10 -14.30
CA LEU A 121 34.78 -20.72 -14.80
C LEU A 121 34.28 -19.69 -13.78
N GLN A 122 33.16 -19.96 -13.10
CA GLN A 122 32.63 -19.09 -12.05
C GLN A 122 33.61 -18.96 -10.89
N ARG A 123 34.22 -20.06 -10.43
CA ARG A 123 35.23 -20.06 -9.36
C ARG A 123 36.47 -19.25 -9.74
N LEU A 124 37.01 -19.47 -10.95
CA LEU A 124 38.15 -18.71 -11.47
C LEU A 124 37.83 -17.21 -11.59
N GLN A 125 36.64 -16.84 -12.04
CA GLN A 125 36.24 -15.44 -12.13
C GLN A 125 36.01 -14.80 -10.74
N ALA A 126 35.43 -15.55 -9.80
CA ALA A 126 35.28 -15.09 -8.43
C ALA A 126 36.65 -14.84 -7.77
N SER A 127 37.61 -15.74 -8.04
CA SER A 127 39.01 -15.62 -7.61
C SER A 127 39.68 -14.36 -8.19
N GLU A 128 39.55 -14.14 -9.52
CA GLU A 128 40.02 -12.91 -10.19
C GLU A 128 39.43 -11.65 -9.53
N THR A 129 38.13 -11.64 -9.30
CA THR A 129 37.40 -10.48 -8.77
C THR A 129 37.84 -10.15 -7.35
N ARG A 130 38.04 -11.16 -6.49
CA ARG A 130 38.53 -10.97 -5.12
C ARG A 130 39.96 -10.43 -5.11
N LEU A 131 40.83 -10.95 -5.97
CA LEU A 131 42.21 -10.48 -6.08
C LEU A 131 42.30 -9.04 -6.62
N LEU A 132 41.56 -8.72 -7.67
CA LEU A 132 41.48 -7.35 -8.20
C LEU A 132 40.94 -6.36 -7.17
N LYS A 133 39.92 -6.77 -6.39
CA LYS A 133 39.40 -5.97 -5.27
C LYS A 133 40.46 -5.75 -4.20
N HIS A 134 41.27 -6.75 -3.88
CA HIS A 134 42.42 -6.61 -2.98
C HIS A 134 43.46 -5.60 -3.52
N PHE A 135 43.63 -5.50 -4.84
CA PHE A 135 44.42 -4.45 -5.49
C PHE A 135 43.70 -3.11 -5.67
N GLY A 136 42.44 -2.99 -5.22
CA GLY A 136 41.67 -1.75 -5.28
C GLY A 136 41.20 -1.42 -6.70
N ILE A 137 41.24 -2.42 -7.58
CA ILE A 137 40.72 -2.35 -8.93
C ILE A 137 39.28 -2.85 -8.85
N HIS A 138 38.33 -1.95 -9.01
CA HIS A 138 36.91 -2.29 -9.07
C HIS A 138 36.50 -2.39 -10.54
N ASP A 139 36.51 -3.61 -11.08
CA ASP A 139 36.00 -3.89 -12.43
C ASP A 139 34.73 -4.73 -12.32
N ARG A 140 33.60 -4.17 -12.78
CA ARG A 140 32.34 -4.91 -12.89
C ARG A 140 32.33 -5.64 -14.23
N LYS A 141 32.96 -6.82 -14.27
CA LYS A 141 32.87 -7.72 -15.43
C LYS A 141 31.64 -8.61 -15.30
N THR A 142 30.79 -8.65 -16.33
CA THR A 142 29.77 -9.69 -16.49
C THR A 142 30.40 -11.08 -16.33
N CYS A 143 29.69 -12.02 -15.71
CA CYS A 143 30.09 -13.42 -15.68
C CYS A 143 30.40 -13.94 -17.10
N ARG A 144 31.59 -14.54 -17.29
CA ARG A 144 32.03 -15.10 -18.58
C ARG A 144 31.10 -16.21 -19.05
N VAL A 145 30.57 -17.00 -18.10
CA VAL A 145 29.57 -18.03 -18.38
C VAL A 145 28.29 -17.38 -18.90
N VAL A 146 27.79 -16.33 -18.23
CA VAL A 146 26.62 -15.57 -18.72
C VAL A 146 26.84 -15.04 -20.13
N ARG A 147 28.01 -14.47 -20.44
CA ARG A 147 28.33 -14.00 -21.80
C ARG A 147 28.31 -15.13 -22.83
N ALA A 148 28.85 -16.30 -22.50
CA ALA A 148 28.84 -17.45 -23.40
C ALA A 148 27.41 -17.94 -23.69
N PHE A 149 26.56 -17.98 -22.66
CA PHE A 149 25.13 -18.32 -22.80
C PHE A 149 24.36 -17.23 -23.56
N MET A 150 24.68 -15.96 -23.38
CA MET A 150 24.00 -14.86 -24.05
C MET A 150 24.40 -14.70 -25.52
N ARG A 151 25.61 -15.10 -25.91
CA ARG A 151 26.13 -14.89 -27.27
C ARG A 151 25.19 -15.41 -28.38
N PRO A 152 24.66 -16.64 -28.33
CA PRO A 152 23.71 -17.11 -29.35
C PRO A 152 22.41 -16.32 -29.39
N TRP A 153 21.96 -15.78 -28.24
CA TRP A 153 20.78 -14.92 -28.18
C TRP A 153 21.04 -13.54 -28.76
N VAL A 154 22.23 -12.97 -28.54
CA VAL A 154 22.68 -11.74 -29.20
C VAL A 154 22.62 -11.92 -30.71
N GLU A 155 23.23 -12.98 -31.23
CA GLU A 155 23.26 -13.26 -32.68
C GLU A 155 21.85 -13.48 -33.25
N ARG A 156 20.98 -14.23 -32.56
CA ARG A 156 19.60 -14.47 -32.99
C ARG A 156 18.73 -13.22 -32.95
N LEU A 157 18.76 -12.45 -31.87
CA LEU A 157 17.95 -11.24 -31.74
C LEU A 157 18.44 -10.16 -32.71
N GLN A 158 19.75 -10.02 -32.91
CA GLN A 158 20.30 -9.17 -33.96
C GLN A 158 19.79 -9.59 -35.34
N PHE A 159 19.88 -10.88 -35.67
CA PHE A 159 19.36 -11.40 -36.94
C PHE A 159 17.86 -11.13 -37.09
N HIS A 160 17.03 -11.49 -36.12
CA HIS A 160 15.58 -11.40 -36.25
C HIS A 160 15.01 -9.99 -36.17
N PHE A 161 15.64 -9.07 -35.44
CA PHE A 161 15.03 -7.77 -35.12
C PHE A 161 15.87 -6.56 -35.54
N VAL A 162 17.20 -6.70 -35.66
CA VAL A 162 18.08 -5.55 -35.95
C VAL A 162 18.53 -5.54 -37.41
N THR A 163 19.12 -6.63 -37.90
CA THR A 163 19.64 -6.75 -39.26
C THR A 163 18.51 -6.55 -40.26
N HIS A 164 18.60 -5.49 -41.06
CA HIS A 164 17.55 -5.14 -42.01
C HIS A 164 17.37 -6.20 -43.10
N ASP A 165 16.14 -6.68 -43.27
CA ASP A 165 15.76 -7.69 -44.25
C ASP A 165 14.32 -7.43 -44.73
N PRO A 166 14.10 -6.97 -45.98
CA PRO A 166 12.77 -6.57 -46.46
C PRO A 166 11.76 -7.72 -46.48
N ASP A 167 12.22 -8.97 -46.54
CA ASP A 167 11.35 -10.16 -46.51
C ASP A 167 10.93 -10.53 -45.08
N ARG A 168 11.50 -9.85 -44.06
CA ARG A 168 11.27 -10.17 -42.65
C ARG A 168 10.49 -9.05 -41.93
N PRO A 169 9.20 -9.28 -41.60
CA PRO A 169 8.34 -8.25 -41.01
C PRO A 169 8.85 -7.71 -39.68
N THR A 170 9.54 -8.52 -38.89
CA THR A 170 10.15 -8.13 -37.62
C THR A 170 11.28 -7.10 -37.77
N THR A 171 11.80 -6.89 -38.99
CA THR A 171 12.90 -5.96 -39.27
C THR A 171 12.49 -4.71 -40.03
N PHE A 172 11.20 -4.52 -40.34
CA PHE A 172 10.73 -3.28 -40.96
C PHE A 172 9.41 -2.74 -40.37
N LYS A 173 8.60 -3.55 -39.68
CA LYS A 173 7.39 -3.07 -39.01
C LYS A 173 7.66 -2.81 -37.53
N THR A 174 7.61 -1.54 -37.12
CA THR A 174 7.75 -1.12 -35.72
C THR A 174 6.48 -1.36 -34.92
N GLU A 175 5.30 -1.31 -35.55
CA GLU A 175 3.98 -1.35 -34.88
C GLU A 175 3.72 -2.53 -33.94
N ARG A 176 4.38 -3.67 -34.19
CA ARG A 176 4.22 -4.91 -33.41
C ARG A 176 5.54 -5.38 -32.81
N LEU A 177 6.58 -4.56 -32.87
CA LEU A 177 7.94 -4.98 -32.55
C LEU A 177 8.06 -5.43 -31.09
N THR A 178 7.58 -4.65 -30.10
CA THR A 178 7.64 -5.09 -28.69
C THR A 178 6.88 -6.39 -28.46
N LYS A 179 5.69 -6.53 -29.04
CA LYS A 179 4.89 -7.77 -28.95
C LYS A 179 5.65 -8.96 -29.51
N TRP A 180 6.21 -8.85 -30.72
CA TRP A 180 6.98 -9.93 -31.34
C TRP A 180 8.25 -10.24 -30.58
N LEU A 181 8.97 -9.23 -30.11
CA LEU A 181 10.19 -9.38 -29.34
C LEU A 181 9.93 -10.11 -28.02
N PHE A 182 8.91 -9.69 -27.26
CA PHE A 182 8.59 -10.31 -25.98
C PHE A 182 7.98 -11.69 -26.15
N GLN A 183 7.16 -11.91 -27.18
CA GLN A 183 6.69 -13.25 -27.52
C GLN A 183 7.85 -14.16 -27.92
N TYR A 184 8.84 -13.65 -28.67
CA TYR A 184 10.01 -14.43 -29.05
C TYR A 184 10.83 -14.83 -27.81
N VAL A 185 11.12 -13.88 -26.93
CA VAL A 185 11.81 -14.14 -25.65
C VAL A 185 11.01 -15.13 -24.80
N GLN A 186 9.69 -14.94 -24.71
CA GLN A 186 8.81 -15.83 -23.98
C GLN A 186 8.89 -17.27 -24.47
N THR A 187 8.70 -17.48 -25.76
CA THR A 187 8.67 -18.82 -26.36
C THR A 187 10.06 -19.47 -26.37
N HIS A 188 11.12 -18.71 -26.63
CA HIS A 188 12.44 -19.27 -26.87
C HIS A 188 13.37 -19.28 -25.65
N ILE A 189 13.10 -18.48 -24.61
CA ILE A 189 13.91 -18.45 -23.39
C ILE A 189 13.12 -19.02 -22.21
N PHE A 190 11.91 -18.51 -21.96
CA PHE A 190 11.16 -18.87 -20.75
C PHE A 190 10.32 -20.15 -20.89
N GLU A 191 9.82 -20.48 -22.09
CA GLU A 191 8.98 -21.68 -22.31
C GLU A 191 9.75 -22.87 -22.88
N SER A 192 10.96 -22.63 -23.40
CA SER A 192 11.76 -23.65 -24.10
C SER A 192 12.59 -24.54 -23.16
N GLY A 193 12.58 -24.29 -21.85
CA GLY A 193 13.47 -24.94 -20.89
C GLY A 193 14.81 -24.23 -20.68
N VAL A 194 15.10 -23.17 -21.47
CA VAL A 194 16.39 -22.46 -21.42
C VAL A 194 16.57 -21.73 -20.09
N TRP A 195 15.52 -21.09 -19.58
CA TRP A 195 15.59 -20.38 -18.30
C TRP A 195 15.84 -21.34 -17.14
N GLU A 196 15.12 -22.47 -17.08
CA GLU A 196 15.32 -23.52 -16.08
C GLU A 196 16.73 -24.10 -16.16
N PHE A 197 17.25 -24.27 -17.38
CA PHE A 197 18.61 -24.68 -17.62
C PHE A 197 19.63 -23.67 -17.10
N VAL A 198 19.43 -22.37 -17.39
CA VAL A 198 20.27 -21.28 -16.89
C VAL A 198 20.25 -21.21 -15.36
N GLN A 199 19.06 -21.32 -14.74
CA GLN A 199 18.94 -21.35 -13.28
C GLN A 199 19.67 -22.53 -12.66
N LEU A 200 19.59 -23.72 -13.27
CA LEU A 200 20.27 -24.91 -12.79
C LEU A 200 21.79 -24.78 -12.86
N VAL A 201 22.31 -24.17 -13.93
CA VAL A 201 23.76 -24.03 -14.16
C VAL A 201 24.35 -22.87 -13.36
N LEU A 202 23.69 -21.70 -13.35
CA LEU A 202 24.21 -20.48 -12.75
C LEU A 202 23.82 -20.29 -11.28
N GLY A 203 22.75 -20.93 -10.81
CA GLY A 203 22.23 -20.73 -9.47
C GLY A 203 21.89 -19.25 -9.20
N GLN A 204 22.57 -18.64 -8.23
CA GLN A 204 22.36 -17.24 -7.84
C GLN A 204 22.79 -16.23 -8.93
N ASP A 205 23.73 -16.60 -9.80
CA ASP A 205 24.20 -15.73 -10.90
C ASP A 205 23.18 -15.64 -12.05
N SER A 206 22.07 -16.40 -12.01
CA SER A 206 21.02 -16.35 -13.03
C SER A 206 20.36 -14.96 -13.16
N VAL A 207 20.42 -14.13 -12.13
CA VAL A 207 19.96 -12.74 -12.17
C VAL A 207 20.79 -11.91 -13.17
N GLN A 208 22.10 -12.14 -13.26
CA GLN A 208 22.96 -11.45 -14.26
C GLN A 208 22.57 -11.82 -15.69
N PHE A 209 22.09 -13.05 -15.92
CA PHE A 209 21.56 -13.43 -17.24
C PHE A 209 20.29 -12.62 -17.58
N LEU A 210 19.40 -12.41 -16.62
CA LEU A 210 18.23 -11.55 -16.81
C LEU A 210 18.64 -10.09 -17.08
N GLU A 211 19.65 -9.57 -16.37
CA GLU A 211 20.18 -8.21 -16.60
C GLU A 211 20.74 -8.04 -18.02
N GLU A 212 21.56 -8.99 -18.48
CA GLU A 212 22.11 -8.97 -19.84
C GLU A 212 21.02 -9.18 -20.90
N LEU A 213 19.99 -9.99 -20.62
CA LEU A 213 18.83 -10.13 -21.48
C LEU A 213 18.08 -8.81 -21.59
N VAL A 214 17.78 -8.15 -20.48
CA VAL A 214 17.16 -6.81 -20.50
C VAL A 214 18.02 -5.87 -21.33
N GLN A 215 19.33 -5.77 -21.08
CA GLN A 215 20.23 -4.90 -21.83
C GLN A 215 20.23 -5.18 -23.34
N LEU A 216 20.15 -6.45 -23.74
CA LEU A 216 20.02 -6.82 -25.14
C LEU A 216 18.68 -6.36 -25.74
N LEU A 217 17.58 -6.49 -25.01
CA LEU A 217 16.28 -5.97 -25.45
C LEU A 217 16.28 -4.44 -25.52
N GLN A 218 16.93 -3.78 -24.56
CA GLN A 218 17.11 -2.33 -24.56
C GLN A 218 17.84 -1.87 -25.83
N TYR A 219 18.92 -2.57 -26.19
CA TYR A 219 19.66 -2.33 -27.42
C TYR A 219 18.77 -2.49 -28.66
N VAL A 220 18.01 -3.59 -28.77
CA VAL A 220 17.10 -3.81 -29.91
C VAL A 220 16.07 -2.70 -30.01
N LEU A 221 15.44 -2.28 -28.90
CA LEU A 221 14.43 -1.21 -28.93
C LEU A 221 15.02 0.15 -29.31
N THR A 222 16.25 0.43 -28.87
CA THR A 222 16.97 1.68 -29.17
C THR A 222 17.38 1.74 -30.64
N GLU A 223 18.07 0.71 -31.15
CA GLU A 223 18.51 0.66 -32.56
C GLU A 223 17.36 0.72 -33.55
N ARG A 224 16.18 0.29 -33.13
CA ARG A 224 14.97 0.27 -33.95
C ARG A 224 14.14 1.53 -33.85
N ASN A 225 14.58 2.52 -33.05
CA ASN A 225 13.87 3.78 -32.79
C ASN A 225 12.37 3.58 -32.53
N VAL A 226 12.02 2.50 -31.83
CA VAL A 226 10.63 2.01 -31.74
C VAL A 226 9.68 3.09 -31.25
N PHE A 227 10.14 3.92 -30.31
CA PHE A 227 9.31 4.90 -29.65
C PHE A 227 9.15 6.20 -30.45
N ARG A 228 10.14 6.57 -31.29
CA ARG A 228 10.07 7.78 -32.14
C ARG A 228 9.35 7.53 -33.46
N ASP A 229 9.45 6.31 -33.99
CA ASP A 229 8.86 5.96 -35.28
C ASP A 229 7.40 5.45 -35.15
N ALA A 230 6.94 5.14 -33.94
CA ALA A 230 5.59 4.66 -33.69
C ALA A 230 4.58 5.81 -33.62
N PRO A 231 3.39 5.69 -34.25
CA PRO A 231 2.31 6.65 -34.04
C PRO A 231 1.78 6.55 -32.61
N GLU A 232 1.29 7.67 -32.08
CA GLU A 232 0.80 7.85 -30.71
C GLU A 232 0.00 6.68 -30.09
N PRO A 233 -1.08 6.15 -30.73
CA PRO A 233 -1.86 5.06 -30.13
C PRO A 233 -1.11 3.72 -30.06
N ILE A 234 -0.08 3.55 -30.88
CA ILE A 234 0.78 2.37 -30.90
C ILE A 234 1.90 2.53 -29.87
N LEU A 235 2.41 3.75 -29.69
CA LEU A 235 3.40 4.07 -28.67
C LEU A 235 2.91 3.72 -27.25
N MET A 236 1.67 4.10 -26.89
CA MET A 236 1.07 3.73 -25.59
C MET A 236 1.07 2.20 -25.38
N LYS A 237 0.75 1.43 -26.44
CA LYS A 237 0.78 -0.04 -26.38
C LYS A 237 2.20 -0.56 -26.19
N HIS A 238 3.20 0.03 -26.85
CA HIS A 238 4.59 -0.36 -26.66
C HIS A 238 5.05 -0.14 -25.22
N VAL A 239 4.76 1.03 -24.64
CA VAL A 239 5.11 1.37 -23.26
C VAL A 239 4.42 0.43 -22.26
N GLU A 240 3.12 0.14 -22.45
CA GLU A 240 2.40 -0.81 -21.60
C GLU A 240 3.02 -2.22 -21.65
N GLN A 241 3.48 -2.66 -22.82
CA GLN A 241 4.18 -3.94 -22.94
C GLN A 241 5.52 -3.95 -22.17
N LEU A 242 6.22 -2.81 -22.05
CA LEU A 242 7.44 -2.73 -21.24
C LEU A 242 7.12 -2.95 -19.76
N PHE A 243 6.07 -2.28 -19.24
CA PHE A 243 5.62 -2.45 -17.87
C PHE A 243 5.22 -3.90 -17.56
N LEU A 244 4.48 -4.54 -18.47
CA LEU A 244 4.10 -5.95 -18.33
C LEU A 244 5.33 -6.88 -18.32
N PHE A 245 6.32 -6.57 -19.15
CA PHE A 245 7.57 -7.34 -19.18
C PHE A 245 8.36 -7.15 -17.88
N ASP A 246 8.57 -5.92 -17.41
CA ASP A 246 9.31 -5.64 -16.17
C ASP A 246 8.65 -6.24 -14.94
N ALA A 247 7.31 -6.18 -14.87
CA ALA A 247 6.56 -6.83 -13.81
C ALA A 247 6.80 -8.34 -13.78
N LYS A 248 6.83 -8.99 -14.95
CA LYS A 248 7.14 -10.42 -15.08
C LYS A 248 8.60 -10.73 -14.69
N MET A 249 9.54 -9.86 -15.00
CA MET A 249 10.96 -10.05 -14.65
C MET A 249 11.18 -9.95 -13.14
N GLN A 250 10.46 -9.07 -12.44
CA GLN A 250 10.50 -8.99 -10.97
C GLN A 250 10.06 -10.31 -10.33
N ASP A 251 9.00 -10.94 -10.85
CA ASP A 251 8.51 -12.24 -10.36
C ASP A 251 9.53 -13.39 -10.53
N LEU A 252 10.50 -13.25 -11.46
CA LEU A 252 11.42 -14.33 -11.84
C LEU A 252 12.77 -14.33 -11.13
N GLY A 253 13.25 -13.20 -10.58
CA GLY A 253 14.66 -13.13 -10.17
C GLY A 253 15.12 -11.97 -9.28
N GLY A 254 14.21 -11.18 -8.70
CA GLY A 254 14.60 -10.05 -7.85
C GLY A 254 14.91 -8.76 -8.64
N PRO A 255 15.69 -7.82 -8.09
CA PRO A 255 15.85 -6.48 -8.67
C PRO A 255 16.74 -6.49 -9.92
N VAL A 256 16.14 -6.78 -11.07
CA VAL A 256 16.78 -6.64 -12.39
C VAL A 256 16.64 -5.19 -12.88
N ARG A 257 17.59 -4.74 -13.70
CA ARG A 257 17.44 -3.50 -14.48
C ARG A 257 16.11 -3.51 -15.24
N ARG A 258 15.45 -2.36 -15.33
CA ARG A 258 14.11 -2.27 -15.91
C ARG A 258 14.17 -1.92 -17.39
N LEU A 259 13.37 -2.57 -18.20
CA LEU A 259 13.26 -2.31 -19.62
C LEU A 259 12.60 -0.96 -19.90
N VAL A 260 11.68 -0.52 -19.03
CA VAL A 260 11.06 0.80 -19.10
C VAL A 260 12.08 1.95 -19.01
N ASP A 261 13.25 1.73 -18.41
CA ASP A 261 14.29 2.76 -18.31
C ASP A 261 14.83 3.22 -19.68
N VAL A 262 14.70 2.42 -20.74
CA VAL A 262 15.03 2.85 -22.13
C VAL A 262 14.15 3.99 -22.57
N PHE A 263 12.89 3.94 -22.15
CA PHE A 263 11.91 4.96 -22.44
C PHE A 263 12.09 6.17 -21.53
N VAL A 264 12.29 5.94 -20.22
CA VAL A 264 12.36 7.02 -19.20
C VAL A 264 13.65 7.84 -19.29
N VAL A 265 14.81 7.19 -19.47
CA VAL A 265 16.13 7.87 -19.43
C VAL A 265 16.58 8.32 -20.82
N GLY A 266 15.97 7.76 -21.87
CA GLY A 266 16.40 7.99 -23.25
C GLY A 266 15.85 9.25 -23.90
N ASP A 267 14.70 9.77 -23.45
CA ASP A 267 13.96 10.82 -24.16
C ASP A 267 12.96 11.58 -23.25
N ASP A 268 13.41 12.68 -22.64
CA ASP A 268 12.59 13.49 -21.71
C ASP A 268 11.30 14.02 -22.36
N GLU A 269 11.34 14.42 -23.64
CA GLU A 269 10.17 14.93 -24.37
C GLU A 269 9.10 13.84 -24.54
N LEU A 270 9.55 12.62 -24.83
CA LEU A 270 8.65 11.49 -25.04
C LEU A 270 8.08 10.97 -23.72
N TRP A 271 8.88 11.03 -22.65
CA TRP A 271 8.44 10.75 -21.29
C TRP A 271 7.34 11.72 -20.84
N ASP A 272 7.55 13.03 -21.04
CA ASP A 272 6.57 14.07 -20.74
C ASP A 272 5.28 13.89 -21.54
N TRP A 273 5.40 13.60 -22.84
CA TRP A 273 4.24 13.30 -23.70
C TRP A 273 3.46 12.09 -23.18
N TRP A 274 4.15 11.01 -22.77
CA TRP A 274 3.48 9.81 -22.27
C TRP A 274 2.80 10.07 -20.93
N LEU A 275 3.43 10.80 -20.00
CA LEU A 275 2.83 11.19 -18.74
C LEU A 275 1.52 11.96 -18.94
N GLN A 276 1.51 12.92 -19.87
CA GLN A 276 0.31 13.68 -20.21
C GLN A 276 -0.79 12.77 -20.79
N ASN A 277 -0.45 11.85 -21.68
CA ASN A 277 -1.44 10.94 -22.27
C ASN A 277 -1.97 9.92 -21.25
N GLU A 278 -1.11 9.36 -20.40
CA GLU A 278 -1.52 8.46 -19.31
C GLU A 278 -2.47 9.19 -18.34
N GLN A 279 -2.17 10.45 -18.02
CA GLN A 279 -3.08 11.31 -17.24
C GLN A 279 -4.44 11.47 -17.95
N GLN A 280 -4.47 11.78 -19.24
CA GLN A 280 -5.73 11.94 -19.98
C GLN A 280 -6.54 10.64 -20.03
N VAL A 281 -5.88 9.49 -20.28
CA VAL A 281 -6.53 8.18 -20.29
C VAL A 281 -7.11 7.84 -18.92
N ALA A 282 -6.36 8.13 -17.84
CA ALA A 282 -6.84 7.94 -16.48
C ALA A 282 -8.08 8.78 -16.18
N LEU A 283 -8.17 10.00 -16.71
CA LEU A 283 -9.29 10.91 -16.45
C LEU A 283 -10.54 10.61 -17.30
N TRP A 284 -10.38 10.03 -18.49
CA TRP A 284 -11.47 9.85 -19.45
C TRP A 284 -12.36 8.64 -19.17
N GLU A 285 -11.78 7.49 -18.80
CA GLU A 285 -12.50 6.21 -18.82
C GLU A 285 -13.32 5.91 -17.56
N THR A 286 -13.12 6.62 -16.45
CA THR A 286 -13.51 6.09 -15.13
C THR A 286 -14.88 6.56 -14.62
N PHE A 287 -15.47 7.62 -15.18
CA PHE A 287 -16.55 8.36 -14.50
C PHE A 287 -17.93 8.32 -15.17
N GLU A 288 -18.06 7.70 -16.35
CA GLU A 288 -19.31 7.66 -17.14
C GLU A 288 -20.34 6.62 -16.67
N GLU A 289 -19.97 5.75 -15.72
CA GLU A 289 -20.83 4.69 -15.17
C GLU A 289 -22.04 5.24 -14.38
N GLU A 290 -23.21 4.61 -14.58
CA GLU A 290 -24.44 4.92 -13.83
C GLU A 290 -24.39 4.39 -12.39
N SER A 291 -23.73 3.26 -12.15
CA SER A 291 -23.58 2.66 -10.82
C SER A 291 -22.33 3.19 -10.11
N MET A 292 -22.51 3.74 -8.91
CA MET A 292 -21.40 4.29 -8.13
C MET A 292 -20.44 3.22 -7.59
N THR A 293 -20.97 2.04 -7.28
CA THR A 293 -20.16 0.91 -6.79
C THR A 293 -19.28 0.34 -7.91
N HIS A 294 -19.81 0.17 -9.12
CA HIS A 294 -19.00 -0.26 -10.26
C HIS A 294 -17.96 0.78 -10.66
N CYS A 295 -18.33 2.07 -10.64
CA CYS A 295 -17.39 3.17 -10.82
C CYS A 295 -16.24 3.10 -9.79
N ALA A 296 -16.54 2.82 -8.52
CA ALA A 296 -15.53 2.65 -7.48
C ALA A 296 -14.59 1.45 -7.74
N GLU A 297 -15.10 0.32 -8.22
CA GLU A 297 -14.25 -0.83 -8.60
C GLU A 297 -13.27 -0.47 -9.72
N LEU A 298 -13.73 0.28 -10.72
CA LEU A 298 -12.88 0.78 -11.81
C LEU A 298 -11.82 1.75 -11.28
N VAL A 299 -12.20 2.66 -10.37
CA VAL A 299 -11.26 3.56 -9.67
C VAL A 299 -10.19 2.76 -8.92
N CYS A 300 -10.58 1.75 -8.14
CA CYS A 300 -9.64 0.90 -7.40
C CYS A 300 -8.72 0.13 -8.34
N ALA A 301 -9.24 -0.43 -9.44
CA ALA A 301 -8.42 -1.07 -10.47
C ALA A 301 -7.42 -0.09 -11.10
N ARG A 302 -7.81 1.18 -11.24
CA ARG A 302 -6.94 2.21 -11.82
C ARG A 302 -5.84 2.66 -10.86
N PHE A 303 -6.15 2.87 -9.59
CA PHE A 303 -5.13 3.09 -8.56
C PHE A 303 -4.16 1.91 -8.47
N ARG A 304 -4.64 0.66 -8.52
CA ARG A 304 -3.77 -0.54 -8.55
C ARG A 304 -2.82 -0.53 -9.75
N SER A 305 -3.33 -0.18 -10.93
CA SER A 305 -2.52 -0.05 -12.15
C SER A 305 -1.45 1.04 -12.00
N MET A 306 -1.82 2.22 -11.49
CA MET A 306 -0.91 3.33 -11.25
C MET A 306 0.15 3.00 -10.19
N GLN A 307 -0.22 2.34 -9.09
CA GLN A 307 0.72 1.88 -8.06
C GLN A 307 1.77 0.93 -8.66
N ARG A 308 1.33 -0.03 -9.48
CA ARG A 308 2.24 -0.97 -10.16
C ARG A 308 3.14 -0.27 -11.17
N LYS A 309 2.65 0.71 -11.92
CA LYS A 309 3.50 1.51 -12.83
C LYS A 309 4.48 2.37 -12.04
N ALA A 310 4.04 3.02 -10.96
CA ALA A 310 4.88 3.85 -10.08
C ALA A 310 6.03 3.05 -9.45
N SER A 311 5.82 1.79 -9.08
CA SER A 311 6.89 0.93 -8.54
C SER A 311 7.92 0.52 -9.60
N LEU A 312 7.55 0.55 -10.88
CA LEU A 312 8.37 0.14 -12.03
C LEU A 312 9.11 1.30 -12.71
N VAL A 313 8.73 2.55 -12.51
CA VAL A 313 9.47 3.69 -13.07
C VAL A 313 10.62 4.14 -12.16
N SER A 314 11.71 4.61 -12.76
CA SER A 314 12.84 5.21 -12.04
C SER A 314 12.53 6.64 -11.56
N LEU A 315 11.77 7.42 -12.34
CA LEU A 315 11.28 8.76 -11.99
C LEU A 315 9.90 8.72 -11.31
N ARG A 316 9.81 7.97 -10.20
CA ARG A 316 8.55 7.72 -9.49
C ARG A 316 7.82 8.98 -9.04
N SER A 317 8.54 9.94 -8.45
CA SER A 317 7.94 11.20 -7.97
C SER A 317 7.21 11.95 -9.08
N MET A 318 7.82 12.01 -10.28
CA MET A 318 7.24 12.68 -11.43
C MET A 318 5.96 12.00 -11.93
N TYR A 319 5.93 10.65 -11.96
CA TYR A 319 4.72 9.91 -12.32
C TYR A 319 3.57 10.21 -11.35
N VAL A 320 3.87 10.28 -10.05
CA VAL A 320 2.88 10.50 -9.00
C VAL A 320 2.32 11.91 -9.07
N THR A 321 3.18 12.91 -9.21
CA THR A 321 2.75 14.32 -9.31
C THR A 321 1.96 14.61 -10.59
N THR A 322 2.28 13.94 -11.71
CA THR A 322 1.68 14.26 -13.01
C THR A 322 0.44 13.41 -13.32
N VAL A 323 0.39 12.17 -12.85
CA VAL A 323 -0.70 11.23 -13.17
C VAL A 323 -1.59 10.96 -11.96
N VAL A 324 -1.00 10.50 -10.85
CA VAL A 324 -1.76 9.99 -9.69
C VAL A 324 -2.46 11.12 -8.95
N ALA A 325 -1.76 12.20 -8.61
CA ALA A 325 -2.33 13.32 -7.86
C ALA A 325 -3.46 14.05 -8.63
N PRO A 326 -3.32 14.33 -9.95
CA PRO A 326 -4.40 14.92 -10.73
C PRO A 326 -5.61 13.99 -10.88
N PHE A 327 -5.38 12.68 -11.01
CA PHE A 327 -6.47 11.70 -11.01
C PHE A 327 -7.24 11.71 -9.67
N GLY A 328 -6.54 11.67 -8.54
CA GLY A 328 -7.16 11.77 -7.21
C GLY A 328 -7.94 13.08 -7.02
N THR A 329 -7.36 14.21 -7.43
CA THR A 329 -8.03 15.53 -7.35
C THR A 329 -9.32 15.54 -8.18
N LYS A 330 -9.25 15.05 -9.43
CA LYS A 330 -10.44 14.98 -10.28
C LYS A 330 -11.49 14.02 -9.73
N LEU A 331 -11.05 12.89 -9.16
CA LEU A 331 -11.93 11.93 -8.50
C LEU A 331 -12.71 12.62 -7.39
N LEU A 332 -12.06 13.37 -6.49
CA LEU A 332 -12.75 14.12 -5.42
C LEU A 332 -13.80 15.07 -5.98
N ASP A 333 -13.45 15.87 -6.99
CA ASP A 333 -14.38 16.81 -7.62
C ASP A 333 -15.61 16.10 -8.20
N VAL A 334 -15.40 15.00 -8.93
CA VAL A 334 -16.48 14.22 -9.54
C VAL A 334 -17.32 13.53 -8.46
N TRP A 335 -16.69 12.97 -7.44
CA TRP A 335 -17.37 12.26 -6.37
C TRP A 335 -18.26 13.20 -5.55
N GLN A 336 -17.75 14.40 -5.25
CA GLN A 336 -18.50 15.48 -4.62
C GLN A 336 -19.65 15.96 -5.50
N ASP A 337 -19.42 16.24 -6.79
CA ASP A 337 -20.47 16.68 -7.72
C ASP A 337 -21.58 15.63 -7.87
N LYS A 338 -21.23 14.34 -7.91
CA LYS A 338 -22.22 13.26 -7.92
C LYS A 338 -23.05 13.25 -6.64
N ALA A 339 -22.44 13.40 -5.46
CA ALA A 339 -23.17 13.51 -4.19
C ALA A 339 -24.13 14.71 -4.15
N MET A 340 -23.68 15.88 -4.60
CA MET A 340 -24.48 17.11 -4.61
C MET A 340 -25.73 17.03 -5.50
N LYS A 341 -25.77 16.09 -6.44
CA LYS A 341 -26.91 15.83 -7.33
C LYS A 341 -27.93 14.85 -6.74
N LEU A 342 -27.56 14.10 -5.69
CA LEU A 342 -28.44 13.12 -5.06
C LEU A 342 -29.55 13.83 -4.27
N ARG A 343 -30.78 13.31 -4.36
CA ARG A 343 -31.86 13.79 -3.49
C ARG A 343 -31.77 13.09 -2.14
N PRO A 344 -32.08 13.76 -1.03
CA PRO A 344 -32.02 13.14 0.31
C PRO A 344 -32.95 11.94 0.50
N THR A 345 -33.94 11.76 -0.39
CA THR A 345 -34.88 10.63 -0.36
C THR A 345 -34.45 9.45 -1.22
N ASP A 346 -33.39 9.58 -2.01
CA ASP A 346 -32.92 8.54 -2.93
C ASP A 346 -31.93 7.61 -2.19
N TYR A 347 -32.42 6.91 -1.16
CA TYR A 347 -31.57 6.21 -0.18
C TYR A 347 -30.68 5.13 -0.82
N ILE A 348 -31.14 4.48 -1.90
CA ILE A 348 -30.35 3.50 -2.65
C ILE A 348 -29.11 4.16 -3.26
N GLN A 349 -29.27 5.32 -3.92
CA GLN A 349 -28.15 6.02 -4.56
C GLN A 349 -27.18 6.58 -3.51
N TRP A 350 -27.69 7.05 -2.37
CA TRP A 350 -26.87 7.43 -1.23
C TRP A 350 -26.06 6.25 -0.69
N SER A 351 -26.69 5.07 -0.55
CA SER A 351 -26.02 3.86 -0.12
C SER A 351 -24.93 3.43 -1.11
N GLU A 352 -25.22 3.44 -2.42
CA GLU A 352 -24.20 3.13 -3.45
C GLU A 352 -23.03 4.12 -3.45
N TRP A 353 -23.30 5.41 -3.25
CA TRP A 353 -22.25 6.42 -3.13
C TRP A 353 -21.36 6.19 -1.91
N MET A 354 -21.94 5.94 -0.73
CA MET A 354 -21.18 5.64 0.49
C MET A 354 -20.39 4.34 0.36
N GLN A 355 -21.00 3.29 -0.19
CA GLN A 355 -20.32 2.01 -0.47
C GLN A 355 -19.12 2.20 -1.40
N GLY A 356 -19.31 2.93 -2.51
CA GLY A 356 -18.24 3.21 -3.45
C GLY A 356 -17.11 4.02 -2.82
N THR A 357 -17.45 5.00 -1.97
CA THR A 357 -16.44 5.79 -1.24
C THR A 357 -15.64 4.90 -0.29
N HIS A 358 -16.32 4.10 0.52
CA HIS A 358 -15.69 3.19 1.46
C HIS A 358 -14.81 2.14 0.77
N LEU A 359 -15.26 1.59 -0.37
CA LEU A 359 -14.46 0.69 -1.22
C LEU A 359 -13.12 1.30 -1.64
N ILE A 360 -13.13 2.57 -2.05
CA ILE A 360 -11.91 3.28 -2.46
C ILE A 360 -11.01 3.54 -1.25
N VAL A 361 -11.58 4.01 -0.15
CA VAL A 361 -10.83 4.28 1.09
C VAL A 361 -10.16 3.00 1.61
N ASP A 362 -10.91 1.91 1.74
CA ASP A 362 -10.41 0.62 2.20
C ASP A 362 -9.29 0.10 1.27
N PHE A 363 -9.49 0.13 -0.05
CA PHE A 363 -8.46 -0.27 -1.01
C PHE A 363 -7.14 0.52 -0.83
N LEU A 364 -7.24 1.84 -0.65
CA LEU A 364 -6.07 2.71 -0.51
C LEU A 364 -5.38 2.54 0.86
N GLN A 365 -6.13 2.21 1.91
CA GLN A 365 -5.59 1.99 3.26
C GLN A 365 -5.01 0.59 3.47
N GLN A 366 -5.37 -0.40 2.66
CA GLN A 366 -4.84 -1.77 2.74
C GLN A 366 -3.34 -1.90 2.44
N HIS A 367 -2.70 -0.87 1.88
CA HIS A 367 -1.30 -0.90 1.51
C HIS A 367 -0.48 -0.18 2.59
N GLU A 368 0.36 -0.92 3.32
CA GLU A 368 1.27 -0.34 4.32
C GLU A 368 2.15 0.73 3.65
N SER A 369 2.41 1.82 4.38
CA SER A 369 3.18 2.97 3.89
C SER A 369 4.68 2.63 3.82
N GLU A 370 5.05 1.70 2.94
CA GLU A 370 6.46 1.33 2.73
C GLU A 370 7.21 2.41 1.93
N ASP A 371 6.49 3.21 1.13
CA ASP A 371 7.07 4.20 0.21
C ASP A 371 6.32 5.55 0.15
N GLU A 372 6.93 6.57 -0.44
CA GLU A 372 6.34 7.92 -0.64
C GLU A 372 4.96 7.88 -1.34
N VAL A 373 4.79 7.01 -2.34
CA VAL A 373 3.52 6.91 -3.09
C VAL A 373 2.42 6.27 -2.28
N THR A 374 2.75 5.27 -1.47
CA THR A 374 1.78 4.69 -0.54
C THR A 374 1.36 5.71 0.52
N ASN A 375 2.27 6.61 0.93
CA ASN A 375 1.93 7.71 1.83
C ASN A 375 1.00 8.76 1.19
N ASP A 376 1.27 9.18 -0.05
CA ASP A 376 0.41 10.13 -0.78
C ASP A 376 -0.99 9.55 -1.02
N LEU A 377 -1.08 8.27 -1.40
CA LEU A 377 -2.35 7.57 -1.56
C LEU A 377 -3.10 7.39 -0.24
N TRP A 378 -2.39 7.16 0.85
CA TRP A 378 -2.98 7.10 2.18
C TRP A 378 -3.55 8.46 2.61
N GLN A 379 -2.81 9.55 2.39
CA GLN A 379 -3.30 10.91 2.65
C GLN A 379 -4.52 11.26 1.80
N PHE A 380 -4.54 10.79 0.55
CA PHE A 380 -5.70 10.89 -0.32
C PHE A 380 -6.91 10.12 0.25
N ALA A 381 -6.71 8.90 0.75
CA ALA A 381 -7.75 8.11 1.40
C ALA A 381 -8.35 8.82 2.62
N VAL A 382 -7.50 9.42 3.47
CA VAL A 382 -7.95 10.23 4.62
C VAL A 382 -8.77 11.43 4.16
N SER A 383 -8.37 12.10 3.08
CA SER A 383 -9.11 13.23 2.52
C SER A 383 -10.48 12.80 1.97
N LEU A 384 -10.54 11.65 1.28
CA LEU A 384 -11.78 11.08 0.76
C LEU A 384 -12.73 10.65 1.88
N GLN A 385 -12.21 10.06 2.96
CA GLN A 385 -12.98 9.72 4.16
C GLN A 385 -13.51 10.98 4.89
N GLY A 386 -12.71 12.04 4.93
CA GLY A 386 -13.14 13.34 5.44
C GLY A 386 -14.29 13.92 4.61
N LEU A 387 -14.20 13.83 3.27
CA LEU A 387 -15.27 14.23 2.35
C LEU A 387 -16.54 13.38 2.57
N GLU A 388 -16.40 12.06 2.73
CA GLU A 388 -17.52 11.17 3.05
C GLU A 388 -18.23 11.66 4.31
N THR A 389 -17.49 11.83 5.40
CA THR A 389 -18.04 12.25 6.69
C THR A 389 -18.80 13.57 6.57
N ALA A 390 -18.18 14.59 5.94
CA ALA A 390 -18.81 15.89 5.75
C ALA A 390 -20.08 15.80 4.90
N ILE A 391 -20.08 15.05 3.78
CA ILE A 391 -21.25 14.93 2.92
C ILE A 391 -22.37 14.13 3.60
N VAL A 392 -22.05 13.02 4.27
CA VAL A 392 -23.07 12.21 4.93
C VAL A 392 -23.73 12.97 6.07
N GLU A 393 -22.96 13.67 6.90
CA GLU A 393 -23.48 14.40 8.04
C GLU A 393 -24.12 15.72 7.63
N ASP A 394 -23.41 16.56 6.86
CA ASP A 394 -23.86 17.93 6.56
C ASP A 394 -24.86 18.01 5.40
N LEU A 395 -24.76 17.13 4.41
CA LEU A 395 -25.66 17.16 3.25
C LEU A 395 -26.80 16.17 3.43
N PHE A 396 -26.52 14.88 3.60
CA PHE A 396 -27.56 13.86 3.65
C PHE A 396 -28.37 13.94 4.93
N ALA A 397 -27.73 13.74 6.09
CA ALA A 397 -28.41 13.58 7.37
C ALA A 397 -29.09 14.87 7.83
N LYS A 398 -28.38 16.01 7.77
CA LYS A 398 -29.00 17.33 8.05
C LYS A 398 -30.16 17.64 7.13
N THR A 399 -30.05 17.40 5.81
CA THR A 399 -31.19 17.69 4.93
C THR A 399 -32.39 16.79 5.24
N LEU A 400 -32.18 15.50 5.55
CA LEU A 400 -33.27 14.61 5.95
C LEU A 400 -33.91 15.08 7.26
N VAL A 401 -33.12 15.41 8.29
CA VAL A 401 -33.66 15.83 9.59
C VAL A 401 -34.26 17.24 9.53
N GLU A 402 -33.51 18.23 9.08
CA GLU A 402 -33.94 19.63 9.12
C GLU A 402 -34.96 19.98 8.04
N ARG A 403 -34.79 19.48 6.82
CA ARG A 403 -35.69 19.85 5.72
C ARG A 403 -36.88 18.92 5.64
N ILE A 404 -36.68 17.61 5.77
CA ILE A 404 -37.75 16.65 5.57
C ILE A 404 -38.50 16.40 6.89
N LEU A 405 -37.83 16.11 8.00
CA LEU A 405 -38.52 15.82 9.27
C LEU A 405 -39.03 17.10 9.95
N LEU A 406 -38.15 18.08 10.23
CA LEU A 406 -38.52 19.32 10.94
C LEU A 406 -39.54 20.15 10.18
N ASN A 407 -39.30 20.40 8.89
CA ASN A 407 -40.19 21.24 8.07
C ASN A 407 -41.27 20.43 7.35
N GLY A 408 -40.90 19.35 6.68
CA GLY A 408 -41.83 18.56 5.85
C GLY A 408 -42.86 17.77 6.67
N ALA A 409 -42.40 17.02 7.67
CA ALA A 409 -43.23 16.22 8.58
C ALA A 409 -43.60 16.97 9.88
N LYS A 410 -43.38 18.29 9.90
CA LYS A 410 -43.73 19.21 11.01
C LYS A 410 -43.15 18.84 12.37
N LEU A 411 -42.02 18.13 12.42
CA LEU A 411 -41.37 17.80 13.69
C LEU A 411 -41.01 19.07 14.49
N ALA A 412 -40.68 20.19 13.83
CA ALA A 412 -40.39 21.45 14.53
C ALA A 412 -41.62 21.98 15.31
N SER A 413 -42.82 21.92 14.71
CA SER A 413 -44.08 22.29 15.38
C SER A 413 -44.31 21.42 16.61
N TYR A 414 -44.12 20.12 16.44
CA TYR A 414 -44.25 19.14 17.51
C TYR A 414 -43.25 19.41 18.64
N LEU A 415 -41.96 19.60 18.35
CA LEU A 415 -40.93 19.88 19.37
C LEU A 415 -41.20 21.17 20.15
N MET A 416 -41.67 22.22 19.47
CA MET A 416 -42.10 23.45 20.16
C MET A 416 -43.26 23.17 21.12
N ARG A 417 -44.25 22.37 20.72
CA ARG A 417 -45.35 21.97 21.62
C ARG A 417 -44.88 21.09 22.76
N CYS A 418 -43.90 20.22 22.53
CA CYS A 418 -43.34 19.37 23.57
C CYS A 418 -42.78 20.19 24.74
N SER A 419 -42.21 21.37 24.50
CA SER A 419 -41.74 22.25 25.59
C SER A 419 -42.88 22.65 26.57
N PHE A 420 -44.10 22.83 26.07
CA PHE A 420 -45.28 23.08 26.90
C PHE A 420 -45.88 21.80 27.46
N LEU A 421 -45.89 20.72 26.68
CA LEU A 421 -46.38 19.41 27.10
C LEU A 421 -45.64 18.91 28.33
N VAL A 422 -44.31 18.94 28.31
CA VAL A 422 -43.49 18.44 29.42
C VAL A 422 -43.61 19.30 30.67
N ALA A 423 -44.03 20.56 30.55
CA ALA A 423 -44.31 21.46 31.68
C ALA A 423 -45.74 21.31 32.22
N SER A 424 -46.64 20.62 31.52
CA SER A 424 -48.06 20.52 31.89
C SER A 424 -48.42 19.23 32.63
N ASN A 425 -49.36 19.36 33.58
CA ASN A 425 -50.03 18.22 34.23
C ASN A 425 -51.30 17.76 33.48
N ASP A 426 -51.62 18.37 32.34
CA ASP A 426 -52.85 18.11 31.61
C ASP A 426 -52.86 16.75 30.92
N LYS A 427 -54.06 16.21 30.72
CA LYS A 427 -54.27 14.96 29.99
C LYS A 427 -54.11 15.18 28.49
N PHE A 428 -53.33 14.28 27.89
CA PHE A 428 -53.02 14.17 26.47
C PHE A 428 -54.19 14.48 25.53
N THR A 429 -53.91 15.23 24.44
CA THR A 429 -54.86 15.47 23.35
C THR A 429 -54.55 14.57 22.15
N GLU A 430 -55.58 14.11 21.43
CA GLU A 430 -55.38 13.26 20.23
C GLU A 430 -54.58 13.97 19.13
N ASP A 431 -54.61 15.32 19.08
CA ASP A 431 -53.89 16.13 18.09
C ASP A 431 -52.35 15.99 18.20
N ASP A 432 -51.82 15.77 19.40
CA ASP A 432 -50.37 15.58 19.63
C ASP A 432 -49.86 14.23 19.11
N ALA A 433 -50.74 13.23 18.97
CA ALA A 433 -50.42 11.94 18.37
C ALA A 433 -50.40 12.00 16.82
N VAL A 434 -51.06 12.98 16.21
CA VAL A 434 -51.17 13.09 14.75
C VAL A 434 -49.88 13.64 14.14
N GLU A 435 -49.26 14.65 14.74
CA GLU A 435 -48.03 15.26 14.19
C GLU A 435 -46.83 14.30 14.25
N ILE A 436 -46.68 13.54 15.34
CA ILE A 436 -45.60 12.55 15.46
C ILE A 436 -45.79 11.35 14.50
N MET A 437 -47.01 11.11 14.03
CA MET A 437 -47.31 10.01 13.10
C MET A 437 -46.69 10.25 11.72
N GLU A 438 -46.68 11.50 11.22
CA GLU A 438 -46.04 11.84 9.93
C GLU A 438 -44.52 11.58 10.00
N VAL A 439 -43.87 11.98 11.10
CA VAL A 439 -42.45 11.71 11.36
C VAL A 439 -42.17 10.21 11.37
N ARG A 440 -43.02 9.43 12.06
CA ARG A 440 -42.90 7.97 12.10
C ARG A 440 -43.07 7.32 10.73
N GLN A 441 -43.96 7.82 9.89
CA GLN A 441 -44.14 7.29 8.53
C GLN A 441 -42.87 7.50 7.68
N VAL A 442 -42.28 8.70 7.73
CA VAL A 442 -41.03 8.99 7.01
C VAL A 442 -39.89 8.12 7.52
N LEU A 443 -39.72 8.00 8.84
CA LEU A 443 -38.66 7.18 9.44
C LEU A 443 -38.87 5.68 9.21
N THR A 444 -40.12 5.20 9.19
CA THR A 444 -40.43 3.81 8.86
C THR A 444 -40.00 3.50 7.42
N ARG A 445 -40.29 4.40 6.49
CA ARG A 445 -39.87 4.26 5.09
C ARG A 445 -38.35 4.29 4.97
N PHE A 446 -37.69 5.26 5.61
CA PHE A 446 -36.24 5.34 5.66
C PHE A 446 -35.62 4.05 6.22
N TYR A 447 -36.17 3.52 7.31
CA TYR A 447 -35.72 2.26 7.88
C TYR A 447 -35.89 1.11 6.88
N GLN A 448 -37.07 0.94 6.28
CA GLN A 448 -37.33 -0.13 5.31
C GLN A 448 -36.39 -0.10 4.10
N GLU A 449 -36.07 1.09 3.59
CA GLU A 449 -35.18 1.28 2.44
C GLU A 449 -33.69 1.19 2.82
N THR A 450 -33.35 1.19 4.12
CA THR A 450 -31.97 1.00 4.63
C THR A 450 -31.78 -0.35 5.33
N ILE A 451 -32.78 -1.24 5.33
CA ILE A 451 -32.59 -2.62 5.78
C ILE A 451 -31.78 -3.37 4.73
N VAL A 452 -30.70 -3.98 5.19
CA VAL A 452 -29.83 -4.81 4.37
C VAL A 452 -30.26 -6.27 4.55
N PRO A 453 -30.46 -7.04 3.47
CA PRO A 453 -30.74 -8.47 3.57
C PRO A 453 -29.59 -9.20 4.28
N GLU A 454 -29.88 -10.21 5.10
CA GLU A 454 -28.85 -10.99 5.84
C GLU A 454 -27.78 -11.64 4.93
N ASN A 455 -28.06 -11.76 3.63
CA ASN A 455 -27.13 -12.33 2.64
C ASN A 455 -26.36 -11.27 1.83
N ALA A 456 -26.61 -9.98 2.07
CA ALA A 456 -25.84 -8.93 1.43
C ALA A 456 -24.47 -8.82 2.13
N GLY A 457 -23.41 -8.69 1.36
CA GLY A 457 -22.04 -8.65 1.90
C GLY A 457 -21.78 -7.44 2.83
N PRO A 458 -20.54 -7.30 3.34
CA PRO A 458 -20.21 -6.31 4.38
C PRO A 458 -20.37 -4.85 3.93
N LEU A 459 -20.27 -4.58 2.62
CA LEU A 459 -20.31 -3.21 2.08
C LEU A 459 -21.70 -2.57 2.15
N PRO A 460 -22.79 -3.23 1.68
CA PRO A 460 -24.15 -2.77 1.93
C PRO A 460 -24.48 -2.50 3.40
N GLU A 461 -23.97 -3.35 4.30
CA GLU A 461 -24.18 -3.20 5.74
C GLU A 461 -23.56 -1.91 6.28
N TYR A 462 -22.30 -1.62 5.91
CA TYR A 462 -21.60 -0.38 6.29
C TYR A 462 -22.41 0.88 5.93
N ALA A 463 -22.81 1.03 4.66
CA ALA A 463 -23.48 2.26 4.22
C ALA A 463 -24.84 2.46 4.89
N SER A 464 -25.64 1.40 4.98
CA SER A 464 -26.94 1.46 5.65
C SER A 464 -26.83 1.71 7.15
N GLN A 465 -25.81 1.16 7.81
CA GLN A 465 -25.50 1.48 9.20
C GLN A 465 -25.13 2.96 9.33
N ARG A 466 -24.19 3.45 8.52
CA ARG A 466 -23.71 4.84 8.57
C ARG A 466 -24.81 5.86 8.32
N MET A 467 -25.71 5.60 7.37
CA MET A 467 -26.91 6.42 7.12
C MET A 467 -27.81 6.49 8.35
N ARG A 468 -28.13 5.33 8.94
CA ARG A 468 -29.01 5.25 10.12
C ARG A 468 -28.39 5.95 11.31
N GLU A 469 -27.12 5.69 11.60
CA GLU A 469 -26.41 6.32 12.72
C GLU A 469 -26.41 7.84 12.63
N SER A 470 -26.10 8.38 11.45
CA SER A 470 -26.02 9.84 11.24
C SER A 470 -27.38 10.51 11.40
N VAL A 471 -28.43 9.94 10.81
CA VAL A 471 -29.80 10.48 10.89
C VAL A 471 -30.35 10.38 12.31
N LEU A 472 -30.17 9.23 12.96
CA LEU A 472 -30.69 9.00 14.31
C LEU A 472 -29.98 9.86 15.35
N SER A 473 -28.67 10.09 15.20
CA SER A 473 -27.92 10.96 16.11
C SER A 473 -28.43 12.39 16.03
N LEU A 474 -28.51 12.96 14.81
CA LEU A 474 -29.04 14.32 14.62
C LEU A 474 -30.49 14.46 15.07
N LEU A 475 -31.33 13.45 14.80
CA LEU A 475 -32.71 13.46 15.26
C LEU A 475 -32.80 13.44 16.79
N ALA A 476 -31.98 12.62 17.46
CA ALA A 476 -31.95 12.54 18.91
C ALA A 476 -31.53 13.86 19.56
N GLU A 477 -30.60 14.60 18.95
CA GLU A 477 -30.21 15.93 19.40
C GLU A 477 -31.39 16.91 19.44
N GLN A 478 -32.29 16.85 18.45
CA GLN A 478 -33.49 17.71 18.44
C GLN A 478 -34.43 17.44 19.63
N PHE A 479 -34.56 16.17 20.04
CA PHE A 479 -35.35 15.82 21.23
C PHE A 479 -34.62 16.16 22.54
N LEU A 480 -33.29 16.00 22.57
CA LEU A 480 -32.47 16.39 23.71
C LEU A 480 -32.54 17.89 23.99
N GLN A 481 -32.60 18.74 22.95
CA GLN A 481 -32.78 20.19 23.11
C GLN A 481 -34.04 20.52 23.94
N VAL A 482 -35.15 19.82 23.68
CA VAL A 482 -36.40 19.98 24.45
C VAL A 482 -36.24 19.43 25.87
N ALA A 483 -35.69 18.22 26.01
CA ALA A 483 -35.56 17.54 27.30
C ALA A 483 -34.62 18.29 28.27
N LEU A 484 -33.50 18.79 27.76
CA LEU A 484 -32.43 19.43 28.54
C LEU A 484 -32.53 20.96 28.61
N ASN A 485 -33.54 21.55 27.96
CA ASN A 485 -33.76 23.00 27.91
C ASN A 485 -32.58 23.76 27.30
N ALA A 486 -32.01 23.25 26.21
CA ALA A 486 -30.89 23.91 25.53
C ALA A 486 -31.27 25.33 25.05
N ASP A 487 -32.52 25.53 24.62
CA ASP A 487 -33.02 26.78 24.07
C ASP A 487 -33.69 27.70 25.11
N GLY A 488 -33.73 27.30 26.39
CA GLY A 488 -34.37 28.09 27.45
C GLY A 488 -35.91 28.04 27.47
N MET A 489 -36.53 27.23 26.63
CA MET A 489 -37.99 27.12 26.46
C MET A 489 -38.70 26.20 27.46
N THR A 490 -37.99 25.21 28.03
CA THR A 490 -38.52 24.17 28.91
C THR A 490 -38.00 24.37 30.35
N LEU A 491 -38.46 25.43 31.01
CA LEU A 491 -37.99 25.81 32.35
C LEU A 491 -38.46 24.84 33.45
N GLU A 492 -39.65 24.26 33.29
CA GLU A 492 -40.28 23.38 34.28
C GLU A 492 -40.64 22.03 33.65
N LEU A 493 -40.58 20.97 34.46
CA LEU A 493 -40.91 19.60 34.09
C LEU A 493 -41.96 19.03 35.05
N ALA A 494 -43.10 18.63 34.49
CA ALA A 494 -44.15 17.86 35.14
C ALA A 494 -43.95 16.36 34.86
N GLU A 495 -44.24 15.50 35.85
CA GLU A 495 -44.09 14.05 35.71
C GLU A 495 -44.97 13.49 34.57
N SER A 496 -46.25 13.89 34.51
CA SER A 496 -47.20 13.36 33.52
C SER A 496 -46.84 13.78 32.10
N GLY A 497 -46.46 15.05 31.89
CA GLY A 497 -46.00 15.56 30.60
C GLY A 497 -44.71 14.86 30.14
N SER A 498 -43.77 14.68 31.07
CA SER A 498 -42.51 13.97 30.82
C SER A 498 -42.72 12.51 30.43
N ARG A 499 -43.69 11.81 31.05
CA ARG A 499 -44.04 10.43 30.70
C ARG A 499 -44.63 10.30 29.31
N VAL A 500 -45.50 11.24 28.91
CA VAL A 500 -46.04 11.28 27.54
C VAL A 500 -44.91 11.49 26.54
N PHE A 501 -44.05 12.48 26.78
CA PHE A 501 -42.91 12.77 25.90
C PHE A 501 -41.97 11.55 25.77
N ALA A 502 -41.63 10.89 26.88
CA ALA A 502 -40.82 9.68 26.87
C ALA A 502 -41.47 8.55 26.05
N THR A 503 -42.80 8.38 26.17
CA THR A 503 -43.55 7.38 25.38
C THR A 503 -43.50 7.70 23.88
N GLN A 504 -43.61 8.98 23.50
CA GLN A 504 -43.55 9.40 22.10
C GLN A 504 -42.14 9.24 21.52
N VAL A 505 -41.09 9.61 22.28
CA VAL A 505 -39.70 9.37 21.91
C VAL A 505 -39.46 7.87 21.71
N GLN A 506 -39.90 7.03 22.65
CA GLN A 506 -39.79 5.57 22.52
C GLN A 506 -40.54 5.06 21.27
N SER A 507 -41.67 5.67 20.91
CA SER A 507 -42.41 5.29 19.71
C SER A 507 -41.70 5.66 18.39
N VAL A 508 -40.95 6.76 18.37
CA VAL A 508 -40.15 7.20 17.22
C VAL A 508 -38.91 6.32 17.05
N PHE A 509 -38.11 6.16 18.10
CA PHE A 509 -36.87 5.40 18.04
C PHE A 509 -37.09 3.88 18.10
N GLY A 510 -38.24 3.44 18.61
CA GLY A 510 -38.64 2.03 18.63
C GLY A 510 -38.81 1.40 17.25
N ILE A 511 -38.91 2.20 16.18
CA ILE A 511 -38.85 1.72 14.78
C ILE A 511 -37.53 0.96 14.52
N PHE A 512 -36.46 1.36 15.21
CA PHE A 512 -35.09 0.85 15.02
C PHE A 512 -34.69 -0.18 16.09
N ALA A 513 -35.66 -0.73 16.84
CA ALA A 513 -35.39 -1.65 17.95
C ALA A 513 -34.68 -2.95 17.55
N THR A 514 -34.68 -3.31 16.27
CA THR A 514 -33.97 -4.48 15.72
C THR A 514 -32.53 -4.17 15.31
N MET A 515 -32.06 -2.92 15.42
CA MET A 515 -30.65 -2.61 15.26
C MET A 515 -29.85 -3.20 16.42
N THR A 516 -28.74 -3.86 16.11
CA THR A 516 -27.84 -4.47 17.10
C THR A 516 -27.32 -3.44 18.09
N GLU A 517 -26.98 -2.24 17.60
CA GLU A 517 -26.47 -1.14 18.39
C GLU A 517 -27.16 0.17 17.97
N LEU A 518 -27.65 0.93 18.96
CA LEU A 518 -28.18 2.27 18.75
C LEU A 518 -27.05 3.30 18.94
N PRO A 519 -27.06 4.43 18.21
CA PRO A 519 -26.07 5.49 18.44
C PRO A 519 -26.07 5.99 19.89
N LEU A 520 -24.90 6.35 20.41
CA LEU A 520 -24.73 6.84 21.79
C LEU A 520 -25.67 8.02 22.12
N THR A 521 -25.87 8.93 21.16
CA THR A 521 -26.79 10.06 21.32
C THR A 521 -28.25 9.62 21.52
N VAL A 522 -28.66 8.55 20.83
CA VAL A 522 -30.00 7.96 21.01
C VAL A 522 -30.08 7.28 22.39
N GLN A 523 -29.05 6.52 22.79
CA GLN A 523 -29.02 5.89 24.10
C GLN A 523 -29.09 6.93 25.24
N ARG A 524 -28.33 8.02 25.12
CA ARG A 524 -28.40 9.19 26.02
C ARG A 524 -29.82 9.76 26.07
N LEU A 525 -30.46 10.00 24.92
CA LEU A 525 -31.84 10.49 24.87
C LEU A 525 -32.83 9.54 25.58
N LEU A 526 -32.69 8.23 25.38
CA LEU A 526 -33.55 7.25 26.05
C LEU A 526 -33.34 7.24 27.57
N ASP A 527 -32.10 7.35 28.03
CA ASP A 527 -31.80 7.46 29.46
C ASP A 527 -32.33 8.78 30.06
N VAL A 528 -32.12 9.90 29.37
CA VAL A 528 -32.62 11.24 29.75
C VAL A 528 -34.15 11.25 29.81
N THR A 529 -34.83 10.69 28.82
CA THR A 529 -36.31 10.63 28.80
C THR A 529 -36.87 9.67 29.84
N ARG A 530 -36.15 8.58 30.15
CA ARG A 530 -36.48 7.71 31.28
C ARG A 530 -36.31 8.45 32.61
N TRP A 531 -35.20 9.17 32.79
CA TRP A 531 -34.90 9.93 34.00
C TRP A 531 -35.97 11.01 34.28
N MET A 532 -36.34 11.80 33.27
CA MET A 532 -37.37 12.83 33.43
C MET A 532 -38.77 12.28 33.69
N SER A 533 -39.06 11.03 33.32
CA SER A 533 -40.39 10.41 33.49
C SER A 533 -40.52 9.53 34.74
N MET A 534 -39.46 9.41 35.55
CA MET A 534 -39.48 8.68 36.81
C MET A 534 -40.49 9.26 37.80
N GLU A 535 -41.08 8.39 38.60
CA GLU A 535 -41.98 8.79 39.69
C GLU A 535 -41.23 9.56 40.77
N TYR A 536 -41.90 10.49 41.43
CA TYR A 536 -41.34 11.30 42.53
C TYR A 536 -40.59 10.46 43.58
N SER A 537 -41.15 9.31 43.98
CA SER A 537 -40.60 8.46 45.04
C SER A 537 -39.20 7.92 44.70
N GLU A 538 -38.96 7.58 43.44
CA GLU A 538 -37.69 7.05 42.97
C GLU A 538 -36.71 8.18 42.67
N LEU A 539 -37.19 9.25 42.02
CA LEU A 539 -36.36 10.37 41.60
C LEU A 539 -35.86 11.21 42.80
N SER A 540 -36.72 11.46 43.78
CA SER A 540 -36.35 12.18 45.02
C SER A 540 -35.29 11.44 45.83
N GLY A 541 -35.34 10.09 45.85
CA GLY A 541 -34.33 9.27 46.52
C GLY A 541 -32.93 9.47 45.95
N VAL A 542 -32.81 9.49 44.62
CA VAL A 542 -31.51 9.72 43.97
C VAL A 542 -31.10 11.20 44.06
N GLY A 543 -32.03 12.14 43.92
CA GLY A 543 -31.77 13.57 44.09
C GLY A 543 -31.22 13.91 45.48
N ASN A 544 -31.82 13.37 46.54
CA ASN A 544 -31.35 13.53 47.92
C ASN A 544 -29.96 12.92 48.13
N ALA A 545 -29.70 11.76 47.52
CA ALA A 545 -28.39 11.12 47.61
C ALA A 545 -27.30 11.95 46.90
N LEU A 546 -27.60 12.55 45.74
CA LEU A 546 -26.70 13.48 45.05
C LEU A 546 -26.48 14.77 45.85
N CYS A 547 -27.50 15.31 46.50
CA CYS A 547 -27.36 16.44 47.43
C CYS A 547 -26.48 16.10 48.63
N GLY A 548 -26.66 14.91 49.20
CA GLY A 548 -25.82 14.39 50.28
C GLY A 548 -24.36 14.21 49.86
N LEU A 549 -24.12 13.69 48.65
CA LEU A 549 -22.79 13.51 48.08
C LEU A 549 -22.10 14.85 47.81
N ALA A 550 -22.82 15.82 47.26
CA ALA A 550 -22.31 17.16 46.97
C ALA A 550 -22.19 18.06 48.21
N GLY A 551 -22.81 17.67 49.34
CA GLY A 551 -22.85 18.46 50.57
C GLY A 551 -23.64 19.77 50.46
N ILE A 552 -24.49 19.91 49.44
CA ILE A 552 -25.31 21.11 49.19
C ILE A 552 -26.81 20.74 49.12
N PRO A 553 -27.71 21.61 49.60
CA PRO A 553 -29.15 21.42 49.40
C PRO A 553 -29.53 21.68 47.94
N ALA A 554 -30.69 21.17 47.51
CA ALA A 554 -31.26 21.52 46.21
C ALA A 554 -31.56 23.04 46.10
N PRO A 555 -31.45 23.66 44.92
CA PRO A 555 -31.07 23.08 43.62
C PRO A 555 -29.57 22.73 43.53
N LEU A 556 -29.26 21.62 42.88
CA LEU A 556 -27.90 21.12 42.69
C LEU A 556 -27.14 21.95 41.66
N THR A 557 -25.87 22.24 41.91
CA THR A 557 -24.97 22.87 40.92
C THR A 557 -23.87 21.89 40.51
N MET A 558 -23.29 22.09 39.32
CA MET A 558 -22.14 21.27 38.87
C MET A 558 -20.85 21.55 39.64
N ASP A 559 -20.73 22.71 40.31
CA ASP A 559 -19.49 23.17 40.95
C ASP A 559 -18.81 22.13 41.86
N PRO A 560 -19.50 21.41 42.77
CA PRO A 560 -18.86 20.42 43.63
C PRO A 560 -18.27 19.25 42.85
N PHE A 561 -18.91 18.84 41.76
CA PHE A 561 -18.50 17.72 40.92
C PHE A 561 -17.39 18.10 39.93
N VAL A 562 -17.35 19.36 39.49
CA VAL A 562 -16.26 19.87 38.65
C VAL A 562 -14.99 20.10 39.49
N GLN A 563 -15.13 20.39 40.78
CA GLN A 563 -14.01 20.61 41.69
C GLN A 563 -13.40 19.31 42.25
N ASP A 564 -14.14 18.20 42.23
CA ASP A 564 -13.67 16.89 42.73
C ASP A 564 -14.10 15.75 41.81
N ASP A 565 -13.13 15.26 41.02
CA ASP A 565 -13.32 14.14 40.08
C ASP A 565 -13.85 12.87 40.79
N ARG A 566 -13.51 12.64 42.06
CA ARG A 566 -13.99 11.46 42.80
C ARG A 566 -15.48 11.55 43.08
N LEU A 567 -15.97 12.75 43.41
CA LEU A 567 -17.41 12.97 43.60
C LEU A 567 -18.16 12.81 42.28
N ALA A 568 -17.59 13.28 41.17
CA ALA A 568 -18.15 13.08 39.85
C ALA A 568 -18.21 11.59 39.46
N GLU A 569 -17.13 10.84 39.69
CA GLU A 569 -17.07 9.38 39.46
C GLU A 569 -18.10 8.62 40.32
N GLU A 570 -18.22 8.96 41.61
CA GLU A 570 -19.19 8.33 42.50
C GLU A 570 -20.64 8.66 42.10
N ALA A 571 -20.92 9.91 41.75
CA ALA A 571 -22.24 10.33 41.23
C ALA A 571 -22.60 9.59 39.93
N MET A 572 -21.65 9.47 39.00
CA MET A 572 -21.84 8.71 37.76
C MET A 572 -22.05 7.21 38.04
N ALA A 573 -21.28 6.62 38.96
CA ALA A 573 -21.46 5.22 39.36
C ALA A 573 -22.85 4.97 39.98
N MET A 574 -23.41 5.94 40.73
CA MET A 574 -24.77 5.86 41.24
C MET A 574 -25.82 5.86 40.12
N LEU A 575 -25.67 6.71 39.11
CA LEU A 575 -26.55 6.74 37.94
C LEU A 575 -26.47 5.42 37.15
N GLN A 576 -25.26 4.92 36.92
CA GLN A 576 -25.01 3.64 36.25
C GLN A 576 -25.57 2.45 37.02
N ALA A 577 -25.47 2.44 38.35
CA ALA A 577 -26.07 1.41 39.21
C ALA A 577 -27.61 1.39 39.13
N LYS A 578 -28.22 2.51 38.72
CA LYS A 578 -29.66 2.62 38.43
C LYS A 578 -30.00 2.35 36.95
N GLY A 579 -29.02 1.92 36.16
CA GLY A 579 -29.16 1.54 34.76
C GLY A 579 -29.09 2.70 33.78
N PHE A 580 -28.68 3.91 34.20
CA PHE A 580 -28.46 5.06 33.32
C PHE A 580 -26.99 5.09 32.90
N ILE A 581 -26.69 4.46 31.76
CA ILE A 581 -25.32 4.18 31.32
C ILE A 581 -24.80 5.34 30.46
N SER A 582 -25.67 5.91 29.63
CA SER A 582 -25.31 6.90 28.59
C SER A 582 -25.66 8.34 28.98
N MET A 583 -26.26 8.55 30.15
CA MET A 583 -26.63 9.89 30.64
C MET A 583 -25.45 10.58 31.32
N GLU A 584 -25.24 11.86 31.02
CA GLU A 584 -24.23 12.69 31.69
C GLU A 584 -24.76 13.22 33.03
N LEU A 585 -23.87 13.46 34.01
CA LEU A 585 -24.25 14.00 35.31
C LEU A 585 -24.93 15.38 35.20
N ALA A 586 -24.46 16.21 34.26
CA ALA A 586 -25.05 17.51 33.98
C ALA A 586 -26.51 17.41 33.52
N ASP A 587 -26.85 16.39 32.73
CA ASP A 587 -28.22 16.13 32.28
C ASP A 587 -29.12 15.77 33.46
N ALA A 588 -28.63 14.87 34.32
CA ALA A 588 -29.36 14.41 35.49
C ALA A 588 -29.70 15.58 36.43
N ILE A 589 -28.70 16.44 36.71
CA ILE A 589 -28.86 17.63 37.54
C ILE A 589 -29.79 18.65 36.89
N SER A 590 -29.66 18.88 35.58
CA SER A 590 -30.54 19.77 34.82
C SER A 590 -32.00 19.37 34.94
N ILE A 591 -32.30 18.07 34.89
CA ILE A 591 -33.67 17.56 35.04
C ILE A 591 -34.15 17.65 36.49
N LEU A 592 -33.34 17.26 37.47
CA LEU A 592 -33.70 17.32 38.90
C LEU A 592 -34.09 18.74 39.31
N ASN A 593 -33.33 19.73 38.86
CA ASN A 593 -33.58 21.13 39.17
C ASN A 593 -34.78 21.75 38.46
N ARG A 594 -35.41 21.05 37.51
CA ARG A 594 -36.58 21.53 36.77
C ARG A 594 -37.86 20.76 37.08
N ARG A 595 -37.76 19.62 37.77
CA ARG A 595 -38.91 18.81 38.18
C ARG A 595 -39.71 19.51 39.28
N VAL A 596 -40.91 19.97 38.93
CA VAL A 596 -41.74 20.85 39.79
C VAL A 596 -42.14 20.17 41.10
N ASP A 597 -42.36 18.86 41.05
CA ASP A 597 -42.70 18.03 42.21
C ASP A 597 -41.55 17.86 43.20
N LEU A 598 -40.30 18.06 42.78
CA LEU A 598 -39.12 18.09 43.66
C LEU A 598 -38.83 19.47 44.24
N LEU A 599 -39.21 20.54 43.54
CA LEU A 599 -38.97 21.92 43.97
C LEU A 599 -40.04 22.45 44.93
N GLY A 600 -41.23 21.85 44.92
CA GLY A 600 -42.37 22.23 45.76
C GLY A 600 -42.55 21.38 47.04
N ALA A 601 -41.68 20.40 47.28
CA ALA A 601 -41.62 19.54 48.47
C ALA A 601 -40.52 20.01 49.42
#